data_AF-A0A4Q1EXG5-F1
#
_entry.id   AF-A0A4Q1EXG5-F1
#
_cell.length_a   1.000
_cell.length_b   1.000
_cell.length_c   1.000
_cell.angle_alpha   90.00
_cell.angle_beta   90.00
_cell.angle_gamma   90.00
#
_symmetry.space_group_name_H-M   'P 1'
#
loop_
_entity.id
_entity.type
_entity.pdbx_description
1 polymer ?
#
loop_
_entity_poly.entity_id
_entity_poly.type
_entity_poly.pdbx_seq_one_letter_code
_entity_poly.pdbx_strand_id
1 'polypeptide(L)'
;MTLGTKLNKLRTDRKLTQVQIAERLHVSQNAYNKWESDKAKPAMENLMKIADFYETDVYELLDETPIVQNNTDRAIGTIHNNNTVTINNTISEELIESLLKNQQDITKLMEAQSKLIESLLKK
;
A
#
# COMPACT_ATOMS: atom_id res chain seq x y z
N MET A 1 6.08 3.68 -1.87
CA MET A 1 7.22 4.65 -1.87
C MET A 1 8.49 3.85 -2.03
N THR A 2 9.40 4.19 -2.95
CA THR A 2 10.64 3.41 -3.16
C THR A 2 11.70 3.70 -2.09
N LEU A 3 12.68 2.81 -1.95
CA LEU A 3 13.84 3.03 -1.07
C LEU A 3 14.55 4.34 -1.41
N GLY A 4 14.83 4.60 -2.68
CA GLY A 4 15.50 5.83 -3.11
C GLY A 4 14.74 7.10 -2.71
N THR A 5 13.41 7.07 -2.84
CA THR A 5 12.53 8.16 -2.37
C THR A 5 12.61 8.34 -0.85
N LYS A 6 12.69 7.25 -0.06
CA LYS A 6 12.85 7.31 1.41
C LYS A 6 14.19 7.93 1.79
N LEU A 7 15.27 7.47 1.18
CA LEU A 7 16.61 8.01 1.43
C LEU A 7 16.70 9.50 1.08
N ASN A 8 16.10 9.91 -0.04
CA ASN A 8 16.06 11.31 -0.44
C ASN A 8 15.34 12.16 0.60
N LYS A 9 14.15 11.72 1.05
CA LYS A 9 13.37 12.42 2.08
C LYS A 9 14.15 12.54 3.40
N LEU A 10 14.67 11.43 3.91
CA LEU A 10 15.46 11.40 5.15
C LEU A 10 16.68 12.34 5.07
N ARG A 11 17.35 12.39 3.91
CA ARG A 11 18.47 13.30 3.67
C ARG A 11 18.03 14.77 3.66
N THR A 12 16.95 15.09 2.95
CA THR A 12 16.46 16.47 2.84
C THR A 12 15.90 17.00 4.16
N ASP A 13 15.26 16.15 4.95
CA ASP A 13 14.73 16.49 6.28
C ASP A 13 15.86 16.89 7.23
N ARG A 14 17.04 16.25 7.08
CA ARG A 14 18.27 16.62 7.80
C ARG A 14 19.10 17.72 7.12
N LYS A 15 18.61 18.31 6.02
CA LYS A 15 19.27 19.36 5.23
C LYS A 15 20.69 18.99 4.74
N LEU A 16 20.91 17.74 4.39
CA LEU A 16 22.21 17.23 3.95
C LEU A 16 22.32 17.17 2.43
N THR A 17 23.52 17.38 1.90
CA THR A 17 23.83 17.08 0.50
C THR A 17 24.17 15.60 0.33
N GLN A 18 24.10 15.09 -0.91
CA GLN A 18 24.49 13.71 -1.21
C GLN A 18 25.97 13.44 -0.87
N VAL A 19 26.84 14.45 -0.94
CA VAL A 19 28.25 14.34 -0.55
C VAL A 19 28.37 14.16 0.97
N GLN A 20 27.71 15.03 1.74
CA GLN A 20 27.81 15.04 3.20
C GLN A 20 27.30 13.73 3.83
N ILE A 21 26.20 13.18 3.31
CA ILE A 21 25.69 11.91 3.83
C ILE A 21 26.57 10.73 3.41
N ALA A 22 27.13 10.74 2.20
CA ALA A 22 28.03 9.70 1.74
C ALA A 22 29.32 9.67 2.59
N GLU A 23 29.86 10.84 2.94
CA GLU A 23 30.98 10.97 3.87
C GLU A 23 30.65 10.39 5.25
N ARG A 24 29.46 10.71 5.80
CA ARG A 24 29.02 10.21 7.12
C ARG A 24 28.76 8.72 7.15
N LEU A 25 28.29 8.14 6.06
CA LEU A 25 28.06 6.71 5.92
C LEU A 25 29.33 5.94 5.50
N HIS A 26 30.44 6.65 5.25
CA HIS A 26 31.70 6.10 4.73
C HIS A 26 31.51 5.34 3.40
N VAL A 27 30.75 5.92 2.48
CA VAL A 27 30.49 5.37 1.14
C VAL A 27 30.78 6.41 0.07
N SER A 28 30.91 5.97 -1.19
CA SER A 28 31.09 6.93 -2.29
C SER A 28 29.80 7.71 -2.57
N GLN A 29 29.93 9.00 -2.91
CA GLN A 29 28.80 9.83 -3.34
C GLN A 29 28.03 9.17 -4.51
N ASN A 30 28.75 8.54 -5.44
CA ASN A 30 28.17 7.83 -6.58
C ASN A 30 27.31 6.64 -6.14
N ALA A 31 27.76 5.87 -5.14
CA ALA A 31 26.96 4.78 -4.58
C ALA A 31 25.67 5.31 -3.95
N TYR A 32 25.78 6.35 -3.11
CA TYR A 32 24.63 6.95 -2.46
C TYR A 32 23.63 7.57 -3.46
N ASN A 33 24.14 8.25 -4.50
CA ASN A 33 23.32 8.77 -5.60
C ASN A 33 22.53 7.66 -6.31
N LYS A 34 23.18 6.53 -6.61
CA LYS A 34 22.53 5.37 -7.23
C LYS A 34 21.43 4.78 -6.36
N TRP A 35 21.57 4.82 -5.03
CA TRP A 35 20.53 4.38 -4.10
C TRP A 35 19.36 5.34 -4.08
N GLU A 36 19.60 6.66 -3.99
CA GLU A 36 18.52 7.66 -4.06
C GLU A 36 17.77 7.65 -5.38
N SER A 37 18.44 7.30 -6.48
CA SER A 37 17.83 7.22 -7.81
C SER A 37 17.29 5.83 -8.16
N ASP A 38 17.21 4.89 -7.21
CA ASP A 38 16.77 3.50 -7.40
C ASP A 38 17.54 2.73 -8.51
N LYS A 39 18.75 3.18 -8.88
CA LYS A 39 19.60 2.55 -9.91
C LYS A 39 20.42 1.38 -9.36
N ALA A 40 20.59 1.33 -8.04
CA ALA A 40 21.20 0.22 -7.33
C ALA A 40 20.59 0.11 -5.94
N LYS A 41 20.60 -1.08 -5.35
CA LYS A 41 20.23 -1.28 -3.94
C LYS A 41 21.50 -1.31 -3.07
N PRO A 42 21.50 -0.71 -1.87
CA PRO A 42 22.59 -0.87 -0.91
C PRO A 42 22.68 -2.33 -0.45
N ALA A 43 23.89 -2.82 -0.19
CA ALA A 43 24.10 -4.10 0.49
C ALA A 43 23.61 -4.02 1.95
N MET A 44 23.37 -5.18 2.57
CA MET A 44 22.86 -5.26 3.95
C MET A 44 23.69 -4.43 4.93
N GLU A 45 25.03 -4.48 4.84
CA GLU A 45 25.92 -3.69 5.67
C GLU A 45 25.66 -2.17 5.56
N ASN A 46 25.47 -1.67 4.33
CA ASN A 46 25.19 -0.25 4.11
C ASN A 46 23.77 0.11 4.52
N LEU A 47 22.82 -0.81 4.39
CA LEU A 47 21.46 -0.62 4.85
C LEU A 47 21.39 -0.48 6.39
N MET A 48 22.17 -1.29 7.11
CA MET A 48 22.34 -1.16 8.57
C MET A 48 22.95 0.21 8.92
N LYS A 49 24.02 0.63 8.24
CA LYS A 49 24.62 1.97 8.47
C LYS A 49 23.62 3.10 8.26
N ILE A 50 22.76 2.98 7.24
CA ILE A 50 21.71 3.96 6.96
C ILE A 50 20.69 3.97 8.09
N ALA A 51 20.21 2.79 8.52
CA ALA A 51 19.25 2.65 9.60
C ALA A 51 19.79 3.24 10.91
N ASP A 52 21.03 2.90 11.27
CA ASP A 52 21.73 3.42 12.44
C ASP A 52 21.88 4.95 12.37
N PHE A 53 22.28 5.48 11.20
CA PHE A 53 22.46 6.93 11.03
C PHE A 53 21.15 7.71 11.17
N TYR A 54 20.07 7.17 10.59
CA TYR A 54 18.76 7.82 10.59
C TYR A 54 17.90 7.50 11.82
N GLU A 55 18.39 6.62 12.71
CA GLU A 55 17.65 6.13 13.89
C GLU A 55 16.28 5.53 13.52
N THR A 56 16.26 4.74 12.44
CA THR A 56 15.07 4.09 11.88
C THR A 56 15.28 2.58 11.80
N ASP A 57 14.20 1.82 11.70
CA ASP A 57 14.28 0.39 11.52
C ASP A 57 14.62 0.03 10.06
N VAL A 58 15.47 -0.96 9.84
CA VAL A 58 15.79 -1.48 8.50
C VAL A 58 14.53 -1.90 7.72
N TYR A 59 13.53 -2.45 8.40
CA TYR A 59 12.24 -2.82 7.80
C TYR A 59 11.48 -1.59 7.29
N GLU A 60 11.55 -0.46 8.00
CA GLU A 60 10.93 0.80 7.57
C GLU A 60 11.56 1.31 6.26
N LEU A 61 12.87 1.09 6.07
CA LEU A 61 13.56 1.38 4.80
C LEU A 61 13.10 0.43 3.69
N LEU A 62 12.93 -0.86 4.01
CA LEU A 62 12.60 -1.92 3.06
C LEU A 62 11.14 -2.00 2.65
N ASP A 63 10.21 -1.38 3.40
CA ASP A 63 8.78 -1.49 3.12
C ASP A 63 8.42 -1.08 1.68
N GLU A 64 8.33 -2.09 0.82
CA GLU A 64 7.64 -2.06 -0.45
C GLU A 64 6.16 -2.11 -0.09
N THR A 65 5.53 -0.93 0.08
CA THR A 65 4.07 -0.86 0.15
C THR A 65 3.53 -1.69 -1.03
N PRO A 66 2.80 -2.80 -0.78
CA PRO A 66 2.25 -3.58 -1.86
C PRO A 66 1.44 -2.61 -2.71
N ILE A 67 1.72 -2.60 -4.01
CA ILE A 67 0.89 -1.86 -4.95
C ILE A 67 -0.47 -2.57 -4.89
N VAL A 68 -1.41 -2.02 -4.13
CA VAL A 68 -2.80 -2.48 -4.14
C VAL A 68 -3.38 -2.02 -5.47
N GLN A 69 -3.19 -2.81 -6.51
CA GLN A 69 -3.95 -2.68 -7.75
C GLN A 69 -5.35 -3.25 -7.49
N ASN A 70 -6.29 -2.37 -7.17
CA ASN A 70 -7.71 -2.67 -7.24
C ASN A 70 -8.06 -2.89 -8.72
N ASN A 71 -7.89 -4.11 -9.21
CA ASN A 71 -8.31 -4.50 -10.55
C ASN A 71 -9.85 -4.64 -10.55
N THR A 72 -10.57 -3.52 -10.67
CA THR A 72 -12.02 -3.54 -10.91
C THR A 72 -12.37 -3.87 -12.36
N ASP A 73 -11.40 -3.85 -13.28
CA ASP A 73 -11.67 -4.08 -14.70
C ASP A 73 -11.10 -5.41 -15.18
N ARG A 74 -12.04 -6.30 -15.53
CA ARG A 74 -11.85 -7.62 -16.12
C ARG A 74 -11.25 -7.54 -17.53
N ALA A 75 -9.99 -7.11 -17.64
CA ALA A 75 -9.21 -7.32 -18.85
C ALA A 75 -8.09 -8.31 -18.53
N ILE A 76 -8.31 -9.57 -18.95
CA ILE A 76 -7.29 -10.62 -18.95
C ILE A 76 -6.21 -10.22 -19.96
N GLY A 77 -5.25 -9.43 -19.50
CA GLY A 77 -3.96 -9.24 -20.14
C GLY A 77 -2.94 -9.98 -19.30
N THR A 78 -2.58 -11.19 -19.71
CA THR A 78 -1.53 -12.00 -19.08
C THR A 78 -0.20 -11.24 -19.19
N ILE A 79 0.13 -10.43 -18.19
CA ILE A 79 1.47 -9.89 -18.04
C ILE A 79 2.20 -10.77 -17.03
N HIS A 80 3.01 -11.67 -17.57
CA HIS A 80 3.88 -12.57 -16.85
C HIS A 80 4.98 -11.75 -16.15
N ASN A 81 4.75 -11.36 -14.90
CA ASN A 81 5.79 -10.89 -13.99
C ASN A 81 5.79 -11.79 -12.77
N ASN A 82 6.95 -12.33 -12.43
CA ASN A 82 7.17 -13.48 -11.56
C ASN A 82 6.87 -13.27 -10.06
N ASN A 83 6.03 -12.28 -9.70
CA ASN A 83 5.75 -11.89 -8.31
C ASN A 83 4.26 -11.60 -8.01
N THR A 84 3.32 -11.99 -8.87
CA THR A 84 1.89 -11.81 -8.55
C THR A 84 1.42 -12.91 -7.60
N VAL A 85 1.20 -12.57 -6.34
CA VAL A 85 0.38 -13.38 -5.43
C VAL A 85 -1.07 -13.25 -5.90
N THR A 86 -1.63 -14.33 -6.46
CA THR A 86 -3.07 -14.40 -6.71
C THR A 86 -3.76 -14.56 -5.36
N ILE A 87 -4.16 -13.44 -4.75
CA ILE A 87 -5.03 -13.47 -3.58
C ILE A 87 -6.44 -13.75 -4.09
N ASN A 88 -6.86 -15.01 -4.02
CA ASN A 88 -8.27 -15.34 -4.14
C ASN A 88 -8.98 -14.77 -2.91
N ASN A 89 -9.51 -13.56 -3.01
CA ASN A 89 -10.46 -13.03 -2.04
C ASN A 89 -11.78 -13.79 -2.21
N THR A 90 -11.77 -15.08 -1.83
CA THR A 90 -13.00 -15.83 -1.64
C THR A 90 -13.68 -15.18 -0.45
N ILE A 91 -14.57 -14.21 -0.73
CA ILE A 91 -15.43 -13.61 0.27
C ILE A 91 -16.11 -14.77 0.99
N SER A 92 -15.88 -14.91 2.29
CA SER A 92 -16.40 -16.02 3.09
C SER A 92 -17.90 -16.17 2.84
N GLU A 93 -18.37 -17.38 2.54
CA GLU A 93 -19.79 -17.64 2.25
C GLU A 93 -20.71 -17.11 3.35
N GLU A 94 -20.27 -17.21 4.61
CA GLU A 94 -20.94 -16.65 5.79
C GLU A 94 -21.17 -15.12 5.70
N LEU A 95 -20.20 -14.37 5.17
CA LEU A 95 -20.34 -12.93 5.02
C LEU A 95 -21.35 -12.60 3.93
N ILE A 96 -21.38 -13.37 2.84
CA ILE A 96 -22.37 -13.23 1.76
C ILE A 96 -23.77 -13.49 2.31
N GLU A 97 -23.94 -14.54 3.11
CA GLU A 97 -25.22 -14.88 3.74
C GLU A 97 -25.69 -13.79 4.71
N SER A 98 -24.80 -13.28 5.56
CA SER A 98 -25.14 -12.20 6.50
C SER A 98 -25.53 -10.90 5.78
N LEU A 99 -24.83 -10.55 4.70
CA LEU A 99 -25.16 -9.41 3.84
C LEU A 99 -26.52 -9.60 3.16
N LEU A 100 -26.77 -10.79 2.60
CA LEU A 100 -28.04 -11.10 1.96
C LEU A 100 -29.19 -11.01 2.95
N LYS A 101 -28.98 -11.52 4.17
CA LYS A 101 -29.97 -11.46 5.25
C LYS A 101 -30.30 -10.01 5.63
N ASN A 102 -29.29 -9.16 5.81
CA ASN A 102 -29.49 -7.74 6.09
C ASN A 102 -30.28 -7.04 4.97
N GLN A 103 -29.97 -7.34 3.71
CA GLN A 103 -30.68 -6.75 2.56
C GLN A 103 -32.15 -7.21 2.49
N GLN A 104 -32.45 -8.46 2.85
CA GLN A 104 -33.83 -8.96 2.92
C GLN A 104 -34.64 -8.25 4.01
N ASP A 105 -34.04 -8.02 5.17
CA ASP A 105 -34.73 -7.38 6.29
C ASP A 105 -35.00 -5.89 6.00
N ILE A 106 -34.06 -5.20 5.34
CA ILE A 106 -34.27 -3.83 4.82
C ILE A 106 -35.42 -3.80 3.80
N THR A 107 -35.46 -4.77 2.88
CA THR A 107 -36.54 -4.85 1.87
C THR A 107 -37.90 -5.01 2.51
N LYS A 108 -38.04 -5.91 3.50
CA LYS A 108 -39.30 -6.10 4.24
C LYS A 108 -39.74 -4.84 4.97
N LEU A 109 -38.80 -4.14 5.60
CA LEU A 109 -39.10 -2.87 6.27
C LEU A 109 -39.61 -1.83 5.27
N MET A 110 -38.95 -1.73 4.12
CA MET A 110 -39.32 -0.80 3.06
C MET A 110 -40.71 -1.12 2.48
N GLU A 111 -41.04 -2.39 2.27
CA GLU A 111 -42.40 -2.81 1.86
C GLU A 111 -43.47 -2.46 2.91
N ALA A 112 -43.16 -2.67 4.19
CA ALA A 112 -44.07 -2.32 5.28
C ALA A 112 -44.32 -0.80 5.33
N GLN A 113 -43.26 0.00 5.16
CA GLN A 113 -43.36 1.45 5.05
C GLN A 113 -44.19 1.88 3.84
N SER A 114 -43.97 1.28 2.66
CA SER A 114 -44.75 1.56 1.45
C SER A 114 -46.24 1.28 1.64
N LYS A 115 -46.59 0.13 2.23
CA LYS A 115 -47.99 -0.22 2.54
C LYS A 115 -48.62 0.76 3.53
N LEU A 116 -47.87 1.17 4.55
CA LEU A 116 -48.33 2.16 5.51
C LEU A 116 -48.58 3.52 4.84
N ILE A 117 -47.64 3.99 4.02
CA ILE A 117 -47.78 5.23 3.24
C ILE A 117 -49.02 5.16 2.34
N GLU A 118 -49.22 4.07 1.60
CA GLU A 118 -50.43 3.90 0.76
C GLU A 118 -51.72 3.95 1.58
N SER A 119 -51.72 3.34 2.77
CA SER A 119 -52.90 3.35 3.66
C SER A 119 -53.21 4.75 4.21
N LEU A 120 -52.18 5.57 4.42
CA LEU A 120 -52.30 6.95 4.87
C LEU A 120 -52.70 7.91 3.74
N LEU A 121 -52.31 7.61 2.49
CA LEU A 121 -52.67 8.38 1.29
C LEU A 121 -54.06 8.04 0.73
N LYS A 122 -54.66 6.89 1.09
CA LYS A 122 -56.01 6.46 0.67
C LYS A 122 -57.16 6.96 1.57
N LYS A 123 -56.91 7.94 2.44
CA LYS A 123 -57.93 8.71 3.16
C LYS A 123 -58.18 10.05 2.47
#